data_AF-A0A451BT47-F1
#
_entry.id   AF-A0A451BT47-F1
#
_cell.length_a   1.000
_cell.length_b   1.000
_cell.length_c   1.000
_cell.angle_alpha   90.00
_cell.angle_beta   90.00
_cell.angle_gamma   90.00
#
_symmetry.space_group_name_H-M   'P 1'
#
loop_
_entity.id
_entity.type
_entity.pdbx_description
1 polymer ?
#
loop_
_entity_poly.entity_id
_entity_poly.type
_entity_poly.pdbx_seq_one_letter_code
_entity_poly.pdbx_strand_id
1 'polypeptide(L)'
;FTRMLDELAREREAQSRKWAEQKAEDRRKWEEQNRKWDEQNRKWDEQKAEDKRKWEEQNRKWEESNRRFDEVHREIMAQSKKLDRSIGALGSRWGLQSEKAFRDALAGILVESFGVEVVNVNEFDAEGTVFGRPDQIELDIIIKNGSL
;
A
#
# COMPACT_ATOMS: atom_id res chain seq x y z
N PHE A 1 -71.38 -6.22 39.27
CA PHE A 1 -70.13 -6.94 39.61
C PHE A 1 -69.77 -8.00 38.58
N THR A 2 -70.63 -8.97 38.27
CA THR A 2 -70.38 -10.05 37.28
C THR A 2 -70.04 -9.54 35.87
N ARG A 3 -70.78 -8.55 35.36
CA ARG A 3 -70.51 -7.94 34.03
C ARG A 3 -69.14 -7.25 33.94
N MET A 4 -68.71 -6.59 35.01
CA MET A 4 -67.39 -5.95 35.09
C MET A 4 -66.25 -6.98 35.10
N LEU A 5 -66.45 -8.13 35.76
CA LEU A 5 -65.45 -9.21 35.78
C LEU A 5 -65.33 -9.90 34.42
N ASP A 6 -66.44 -10.09 33.70
CA ASP A 6 -66.44 -10.63 32.33
C ASP A 6 -65.76 -9.68 31.34
N GLU A 7 -65.97 -8.36 31.47
CA GLU A 7 -65.29 -7.36 30.66
C GLU A 7 -63.77 -7.36 30.92
N LEU A 8 -63.36 -7.45 32.19
CA LEU A 8 -61.95 -7.55 32.58
C LEU A 8 -61.27 -8.84 32.08
N ALA A 9 -62.00 -9.96 32.10
CA ALA A 9 -61.52 -11.23 31.56
C ALA A 9 -61.30 -11.16 30.05
N ARG A 10 -62.25 -10.56 29.31
CA ARG A 10 -62.15 -10.35 27.86
C ARG A 10 -61.00 -9.41 27.49
N GLU A 11 -60.80 -8.33 28.25
CA GLU A 11 -59.66 -7.43 28.06
C GLU A 11 -58.33 -8.13 28.30
N ARG A 12 -58.22 -8.93 29.36
CA ARG A 12 -57.00 -9.70 29.65
C ARG A 12 -56.71 -10.74 28.57
N GLU A 13 -57.72 -11.42 28.05
CA GLU A 13 -57.57 -12.35 26.93
C GLU A 13 -57.15 -11.62 25.65
N ALA A 14 -57.76 -10.47 25.33
CA ALA A 14 -57.39 -9.67 24.17
C ALA A 14 -55.95 -9.13 24.28
N GLN A 15 -55.55 -8.68 25.47
CA GLN A 15 -54.17 -8.27 25.76
C GLN A 15 -53.21 -9.44 25.61
N SER A 16 -53.55 -10.61 26.16
CA SER A 16 -52.70 -11.81 26.05
C SER A 16 -52.51 -12.26 24.61
N ARG A 17 -53.56 -12.17 23.78
CA ARG A 17 -53.49 -12.47 22.34
C ARG A 17 -52.59 -11.48 21.59
N LYS A 18 -52.76 -10.17 21.83
CA LYS A 18 -51.89 -9.13 21.24
C LYS A 18 -50.42 -9.33 21.64
N TRP A 19 -50.17 -9.65 22.91
CA TRP A 19 -48.82 -9.97 23.40
C TRP A 19 -48.23 -11.23 22.74
N ALA A 20 -49.04 -12.26 22.51
CA ALA A 20 -48.60 -13.48 21.83
C ALA A 20 -48.28 -13.22 20.35
N GLU A 21 -49.13 -12.45 19.66
CA GLU A 21 -48.91 -12.03 18.27
C GLU A 21 -47.64 -11.19 18.15
N GLN A 22 -47.45 -10.20 19.03
CA GLN A 22 -46.25 -9.36 19.04
C GLN A 22 -44.98 -10.17 19.28
N LYS A 23 -44.99 -11.10 20.25
CA LYS A 23 -43.84 -11.99 20.48
C LYS A 23 -43.54 -12.89 19.27
N ALA A 24 -44.57 -13.36 18.58
CA ALA A 24 -44.39 -14.17 17.39
C ALA A 24 -43.79 -13.34 16.23
N GLU A 25 -44.22 -12.09 16.07
CA GLU A 25 -43.67 -11.17 15.09
C GLU A 25 -42.21 -10.81 15.41
N ASP A 26 -41.91 -10.50 16.67
CA ASP A 26 -40.55 -10.21 17.13
C ASP A 26 -39.63 -11.40 16.93
N ARG A 27 -40.11 -12.63 17.19
CA ARG A 27 -39.34 -13.86 16.93
C ARG A 27 -39.03 -14.01 15.45
N ARG A 28 -39.99 -13.76 14.55
CA ARG A 28 -39.77 -13.80 13.10
C ARG A 28 -38.75 -12.77 12.64
N LYS A 29 -38.84 -11.53 13.14
CA LYS A 29 -37.86 -10.48 12.85
C LYS A 29 -36.47 -10.86 13.34
N TRP A 30 -36.38 -11.44 14.54
CA TRP A 30 -35.12 -11.94 15.08
C TRP A 30 -34.51 -13.06 14.23
N GLU A 31 -35.30 -14.04 13.82
CA GLU A 31 -34.83 -15.14 12.95
C GLU A 31 -34.36 -14.62 11.58
N GLU A 32 -35.06 -13.66 11.00
CA GLU A 32 -34.67 -13.03 9.73
C GLU A 32 -33.36 -12.23 9.88
N GLN A 33 -33.22 -11.46 10.96
CA GLN A 33 -31.99 -10.72 11.24
C GLN A 33 -30.82 -11.66 11.50
N ASN A 34 -31.03 -12.75 12.24
CA ASN A 34 -29.98 -13.72 12.49
C ASN A 34 -29.52 -14.37 11.18
N ARG A 35 -30.44 -14.72 10.28
CA ARG A 35 -30.10 -15.24 8.94
C ARG A 35 -29.29 -14.26 8.11
N LYS A 36 -29.67 -12.98 8.11
CA LYS A 36 -28.91 -11.93 7.41
C LYS A 36 -27.51 -11.79 7.98
N TRP A 37 -27.39 -11.86 9.30
CA TRP A 37 -26.10 -11.79 9.99
C TRP A 37 -25.20 -12.99 9.68
N ASP A 38 -25.76 -14.20 9.69
CA ASP A 38 -25.04 -15.43 9.31
C ASP A 38 -24.55 -15.37 7.85
N GLU A 39 -25.38 -14.85 6.93
CA GLU A 39 -24.99 -14.69 5.52
C GLU A 39 -23.88 -13.64 5.34
N GLN A 40 -23.97 -12.52 6.06
CA GLN A 40 -22.93 -11.48 6.05
C GLN A 40 -21.61 -12.01 6.60
N ASN A 41 -21.64 -12.75 7.71
CA ASN A 41 -20.44 -13.36 8.28
C ASN A 41 -19.79 -14.33 7.31
N ARG A 42 -20.58 -15.17 6.62
CA ARG A 42 -20.04 -16.09 5.61
C ARG A 42 -19.33 -15.35 4.47
N LYS A 43 -19.94 -14.29 3.94
CA LYS A 43 -19.32 -13.46 2.90
C LYS A 43 -18.03 -12.81 3.39
N TRP A 44 -18.03 -12.36 4.65
CA TRP A 44 -16.85 -11.73 5.25
C TRP A 44 -15.70 -12.72 5.47
N ASP A 45 -16.02 -13.95 5.90
CA ASP A 45 -15.04 -15.04 6.04
C ASP A 45 -14.45 -15.46 4.69
N GLU A 46 -15.30 -15.57 3.65
CA GLU A 46 -14.87 -15.87 2.28
C GLU A 46 -13.94 -14.76 1.75
N GLN A 47 -14.34 -13.49 1.91
CA GLN A 47 -13.54 -12.35 1.48
C GLN A 47 -12.19 -12.30 2.20
N LYS A 48 -12.16 -12.53 3.51
CA LYS A 48 -10.92 -12.60 4.28
C LYS A 48 -10.01 -13.73 3.80
N ALA A 49 -10.56 -14.88 3.46
CA ALA A 49 -9.79 -16.00 2.94
C ALA A 49 -9.17 -15.67 1.57
N GLU A 50 -9.93 -15.00 0.68
CA GLU A 50 -9.41 -14.54 -0.60
C GLU A 50 -8.32 -13.48 -0.45
N ASP A 51 -8.55 -12.48 0.40
CA ASP A 51 -7.58 -11.41 0.65
C ASP A 51 -6.28 -11.98 1.24
N LYS A 52 -6.39 -12.95 2.15
CA LYS A 52 -5.22 -13.66 2.68
C LYS A 52 -4.43 -14.36 1.58
N ARG A 53 -5.11 -15.06 0.66
CA ARG A 53 -4.46 -15.74 -0.48
C ARG A 53 -3.76 -14.74 -1.42
N LYS A 54 -4.43 -13.63 -1.76
CA LYS A 54 -3.85 -12.58 -2.58
C LYS A 54 -2.62 -11.97 -1.91
N TRP A 55 -2.70 -11.73 -0.60
CA TRP A 55 -1.58 -11.20 0.16
C TRP A 55 -0.38 -12.14 0.18
N GLU A 56 -0.60 -13.45 0.42
CA GLU A 56 0.46 -14.46 0.36
C GLU A 56 1.10 -14.54 -1.04
N GLU A 57 0.31 -14.47 -2.11
CA GLU A 57 0.83 -14.48 -3.49
C GLU A 57 1.64 -13.22 -3.80
N GLN A 58 1.16 -12.04 -3.40
CA GLN A 58 1.88 -10.77 -3.56
C GLN A 58 3.18 -10.78 -2.77
N ASN A 59 3.15 -11.25 -1.52
CA ASN A 59 4.35 -11.35 -0.70
C ASN A 59 5.40 -12.26 -1.35
N ARG A 60 4.99 -13.40 -1.93
CA ARG A 60 5.89 -14.29 -2.66
C ARG A 60 6.50 -13.62 -3.90
N LYS A 61 5.70 -12.88 -4.69
CA LYS A 61 6.20 -12.12 -5.85
C LYS A 61 7.17 -11.03 -5.43
N TRP A 62 6.87 -10.34 -4.33
CA TRP A 62 7.73 -9.31 -3.78
C TRP A 62 9.08 -9.89 -3.32
N GLU A 63 9.07 -11.01 -2.59
CA GLU A 63 10.30 -11.71 -2.20
C GLU A 63 11.14 -12.15 -3.41
N GLU A 64 10.50 -12.69 -4.46
CA GLU A 64 11.21 -13.09 -5.68
C GLU A 64 11.82 -11.88 -6.39
N SER A 65 11.05 -10.80 -6.53
CA SER A 65 11.54 -9.54 -7.10
C SER A 65 12.71 -8.97 -6.30
N ASN A 66 12.63 -9.01 -4.97
CA ASN A 66 13.69 -8.51 -4.10
C ASN A 66 14.97 -9.35 -4.24
N ARG A 67 14.86 -10.68 -4.36
CA ARG A 67 16.02 -11.55 -4.63
C ARG A 67 16.67 -11.25 -5.98
N ARG A 68 15.86 -11.05 -7.04
CA ARG A 68 16.38 -10.66 -8.36
C ARG A 68 17.08 -9.31 -8.30
N PHE A 69 16.49 -8.34 -7.59
CA PHE A 69 17.12 -7.04 -7.38
C PHE A 69 18.46 -7.17 -6.63
N ASP A 70 18.52 -7.98 -5.57
CA ASP A 70 19.76 -8.23 -4.82
C ASP A 70 20.85 -8.92 -5.66
N GLU A 71 20.45 -9.77 -6.62
CA GLU A 71 21.37 -10.39 -7.57
C GLU A 71 21.92 -9.38 -8.58
N VAL A 72 21.03 -8.61 -9.24
CA VAL A 72 21.42 -7.55 -10.17
C VAL A 72 22.31 -6.51 -9.47
N HIS A 73 21.94 -6.09 -8.26
CA HIS A 73 22.74 -5.17 -7.47
C HIS A 73 24.13 -5.73 -7.16
N ARG A 74 24.25 -7.02 -6.81
CA ARG A 74 25.56 -7.68 -6.62
C ARG A 74 26.38 -7.72 -7.90
N GLU A 75 25.77 -8.00 -9.05
CA GLU A 75 26.46 -8.00 -10.34
C GLU A 75 26.98 -6.62 -10.71
N ILE A 76 26.16 -5.58 -10.55
CA ILE A 76 26.56 -4.19 -10.77
C ILE A 76 27.76 -3.83 -9.87
N MET A 77 27.70 -4.16 -8.58
CA MET A 77 28.79 -3.88 -7.65
C MET A 77 30.06 -4.69 -7.97
N ALA A 78 29.93 -5.91 -8.48
CA ALA A 78 31.06 -6.71 -8.92
C ALA A 78 31.70 -6.15 -10.20
N GLN A 79 30.90 -5.64 -11.14
CA GLN A 79 31.39 -4.96 -12.34
C GLN A 79 32.09 -3.65 -11.98
N SER A 80 31.50 -2.83 -11.11
CA SER A 80 32.14 -1.60 -10.58
C SER A 80 33.50 -1.89 -9.94
N LYS A 81 33.61 -2.90 -9.06
CA LYS A 81 34.91 -3.29 -8.46
C LYS A 81 35.93 -3.77 -9.49
N LYS A 82 35.51 -4.43 -10.58
CA LYS A 82 36.40 -4.83 -11.66
C LYS A 82 36.89 -3.62 -12.44
N LEU A 83 36.00 -2.66 -12.72
CA LEU A 83 36.34 -1.41 -13.38
C LEU A 83 37.34 -0.60 -12.54
N ASP A 84 37.11 -0.45 -11.23
CA ASP A 84 38.03 0.22 -10.31
C ASP A 84 39.41 -0.45 -10.28
N ARG A 85 39.47 -1.79 -10.28
CA ARG A 85 40.74 -2.53 -10.32
C ARG A 85 41.47 -2.38 -11.66
N SER A 86 40.75 -2.37 -12.78
CA SER A 86 41.35 -2.14 -14.10
C SER A 86 41.84 -0.70 -14.30
N ILE A 87 41.32 0.24 -13.49
CA ILE A 87 41.60 1.67 -13.58
C ILE A 87 42.51 2.15 -12.43
N GLY A 88 42.95 1.24 -11.57
CA GLY A 88 43.93 1.51 -10.50
C GLY A 88 45.31 1.98 -10.97
N ALA A 89 45.60 2.00 -12.28
CA ALA A 89 46.79 2.60 -12.87
C ALA A 89 46.54 4.00 -13.50
N LEU A 90 45.29 4.46 -13.60
CA LEU A 90 44.88 5.73 -14.20
C LEU A 90 43.95 6.55 -13.27
N GLY A 91 43.97 6.26 -11.96
CA GLY A 91 43.00 6.71 -10.97
C GLY A 91 43.00 8.20 -10.61
N SER A 92 43.95 9.02 -11.08
CA SER A 92 44.01 10.45 -10.72
C SER A 92 43.15 11.36 -11.62
N ARG A 93 42.58 10.84 -12.72
CA ARG A 93 41.84 11.65 -13.72
C ARG A 93 40.38 11.23 -13.93
N TRP A 94 39.91 10.17 -13.27
CA TRP A 94 38.62 9.55 -13.62
C TRP A 94 37.41 9.98 -12.79
N GLY A 95 37.61 10.75 -11.72
CA GLY A 95 36.55 11.18 -10.79
C GLY A 95 35.32 11.84 -11.44
N LEU A 96 35.46 12.45 -12.63
CA LEU A 96 34.35 13.13 -13.34
C LEU A 96 33.65 12.26 -14.41
N GLN A 97 34.35 11.33 -15.06
CA GLN A 97 33.76 10.51 -16.13
C GLN A 97 33.04 9.27 -15.59
N SER A 98 33.53 8.67 -14.50
CA SER A 98 32.88 7.51 -13.87
C SER A 98 31.56 7.89 -13.21
N GLU A 99 31.54 9.05 -12.56
CA GLU A 99 30.34 9.59 -11.89
C GLU A 99 29.26 9.93 -12.91
N LYS A 100 29.62 10.60 -14.01
CA LYS A 100 28.70 10.87 -15.11
C LYS A 100 28.12 9.58 -15.71
N ALA A 101 28.96 8.58 -16.02
CA ALA A 101 28.48 7.32 -16.58
C ALA A 101 27.55 6.55 -15.61
N PHE A 102 27.83 6.62 -14.31
CA PHE A 102 26.98 6.03 -13.28
C PHE A 102 25.64 6.78 -13.14
N ARG A 103 25.67 8.11 -13.17
CA ARG A 103 24.46 8.95 -13.19
C ARG A 103 23.61 8.69 -14.43
N ASP A 104 24.22 8.65 -15.61
CA ASP A 104 23.52 8.40 -16.87
C ASP A 104 22.84 7.02 -16.87
N ALA A 105 23.49 5.99 -16.31
CA ALA A 105 22.90 4.66 -16.15
C ALA A 105 21.72 4.64 -15.16
N LEU A 106 21.85 5.31 -14.00
CA LEU A 106 20.76 5.43 -13.03
C LEU A 106 19.57 6.23 -13.58
N ALA A 107 19.85 7.33 -14.30
CA ALA A 107 18.82 8.12 -14.96
C ALA A 107 18.04 7.29 -15.99
N GLY A 108 18.74 6.48 -16.79
CA GLY A 108 18.11 5.54 -17.73
C GLY A 108 17.16 4.56 -17.05
N ILE A 109 17.61 3.91 -15.96
CA ILE A 109 16.78 2.96 -15.20
C ILE A 109 15.53 3.65 -14.62
N LEU A 110 15.68 4.86 -14.08
CA LEU A 110 14.57 5.60 -13.49
C LEU A 110 13.52 6.01 -14.53
N VAL A 111 13.96 6.50 -15.69
CA VAL A 111 13.09 6.84 -16.82
C VAL A 111 12.31 5.61 -17.30
N GLU A 112 12.99 4.50 -17.55
CA GLU A 112 12.39 3.26 -18.04
C GLU A 112 11.42 2.62 -17.03
N SER A 113 11.78 2.61 -15.74
CA SER A 113 11.02 1.88 -14.71
C SER A 113 9.86 2.67 -14.12
N PHE A 114 9.98 4.00 -14.04
CA PHE A 114 9.01 4.84 -13.32
C PHE A 114 8.34 5.91 -14.19
N GLY A 115 8.73 6.04 -15.46
CA GLY A 115 8.17 7.05 -16.38
C GLY A 115 8.43 8.48 -15.92
N VAL A 116 9.52 8.69 -15.17
CA VAL A 116 9.93 9.98 -14.63
C VAL A 116 11.00 10.59 -15.51
N GLU A 117 11.09 11.92 -15.53
CA GLU A 117 12.19 12.64 -16.15
C GLU A 117 13.24 12.94 -15.08
N VAL A 118 14.52 12.71 -15.39
CA VAL A 118 15.63 13.05 -14.51
C VAL A 118 16.36 14.24 -15.12
N VAL A 119 16.42 15.35 -14.39
CA VAL A 119 17.06 16.60 -14.83
C VAL A 119 18.24 16.92 -13.92
N ASN A 120 19.42 17.12 -14.52
CA ASN A 120 20.61 17.57 -13.84
C ASN A 120 20.69 19.10 -13.87
N VAL A 121 20.76 19.73 -12.70
CA VAL A 121 20.81 21.18 -12.55
C VAL A 121 22.11 21.57 -11.87
N ASN A 122 22.84 22.49 -12.48
CA ASN A 122 24.01 23.14 -11.91
C ASN A 122 23.62 24.54 -11.46
N GLU A 123 23.63 24.79 -10.15
CA GLU A 123 23.30 26.08 -9.56
C GLU A 123 24.43 26.57 -8.65
N PHE A 124 24.53 27.88 -8.49
CA PHE A 124 25.51 28.48 -7.58
C PHE A 124 24.83 28.81 -6.25
N ASP A 125 25.24 28.15 -5.18
CA ASP A 125 24.74 28.40 -3.84
C ASP A 125 25.49 29.59 -3.26
N ALA A 126 24.96 30.80 -3.43
CA ALA A 126 25.58 32.02 -2.92
C ALA A 126 25.51 32.16 -1.39
N GLU A 127 24.58 31.46 -0.74
CA GLU A 127 24.39 31.52 0.71
C GLU A 127 25.31 30.53 1.44
N GLY A 128 25.87 29.55 0.73
CA GLY A 128 26.72 28.52 1.29
C GLY A 128 25.96 27.58 2.21
N THR A 129 24.69 27.34 1.91
CA THR A 129 23.81 26.43 2.66
C THR A 129 24.31 24.99 2.62
N VAL A 130 24.86 24.54 1.49
CA VAL A 130 25.27 23.14 1.29
C VAL A 130 26.69 22.88 1.84
N PHE A 131 27.65 23.73 1.50
CA PHE A 131 29.07 23.54 1.83
C PHE A 131 29.61 24.51 2.90
N GLY A 132 28.75 25.34 3.50
CA GLY A 132 29.13 26.35 4.49
C GLY A 132 29.85 27.58 3.89
N ARG A 133 29.95 27.66 2.56
CA ARG A 133 30.54 28.78 1.81
C ARG A 133 29.94 28.85 0.41
N PRO A 134 29.98 30.02 -0.25
CA PRO A 134 29.50 30.15 -1.62
C PRO A 134 30.26 29.22 -2.56
N ASP A 135 29.57 28.31 -3.23
CA ASP A 135 30.18 27.32 -4.13
C ASP A 135 29.18 26.81 -5.19
N GLN A 136 29.69 26.20 -6.25
CA GLN A 136 28.84 25.56 -7.27
C GLN A 136 28.31 24.23 -6.74
N ILE A 137 27.01 24.00 -6.89
CA ILE A 137 26.33 22.75 -6.52
C ILE A 137 25.72 22.07 -7.76
N GLU A 138 25.77 20.74 -7.78
CA GLU A 138 25.10 19.90 -8.77
C GLU A 138 23.96 19.15 -8.07
N LEU A 139 22.75 19.24 -8.61
CA LEU A 139 21.54 18.63 -8.06
C LEU A 139 20.87 17.77 -9.12
N ASP A 140 20.55 16.53 -8.77
CA ASP A 140 19.74 15.64 -9.60
C ASP A 140 18.27 15.71 -9.14
N ILE A 141 17.39 16.17 -10.03
CA ILE A 141 15.95 16.35 -9.77
C ILE A 141 15.17 15.28 -10.54
N ILE A 142 14.29 14.57 -9.84
CA ILE A 142 13.37 13.59 -10.45
C ILE A 142 11.99 14.23 -10.58
N ILE A 143 11.51 14.41 -11.82
CA ILE A 143 10.22 15.01 -12.14
C ILE A 143 9.26 13.90 -12.59
N LYS A 144 8.15 13.76 -11.88
CA LYS A 144 7.04 12.87 -12.26
C LYS A 144 5.85 13.71 -12.68
N ASN A 145 5.44 13.61 -13.94
CA ASN A 145 4.20 14.20 -14.42
C ASN A 145 3.01 13.45 -13.79
N GLY A 146 2.53 13.93 -12.64
CA GLY A 146 1.28 13.48 -12.05
C GLY A 146 0.11 14.12 -12.78
N SER A 147 -0.77 13.31 -13.36
CA SER A 147 -2.20 13.64 -13.26
C SER A 147 -2.58 13.44 -11.80
N LEU A 148 -3.01 14.51 -11.13
CA LEU A 148 -3.69 14.46 -9.84
C LEU A 148 -4.89 13.49 -9.89
#